data_AF-A0A401KAH6-F1
#
_entry.id   AF-A0A401KAH6-F1
#
_cell.length_a   1.000
_cell.length_b   1.000
_cell.length_c   1.000
_cell.angle_alpha   90.00
_cell.angle_beta   90.00
_cell.angle_gamma   90.00
#
_symmetry.space_group_name_H-M   'P 1'
#
loop_
_entity.id
_entity.type
_entity.pdbx_description
1 polymer ?
#
loop_
_entity_poly.entity_id
_entity_poly.type
_entity_poly.pdbx_seq_one_letter_code
_entity_poly.pdbx_strand_id
1 'polypeptide(L)' 'MTRLSDPQPLDPQRLEAHGELFDKLSKLRAMLGMLHSNGLEHFRELDAPRQAEYLWTCMEYANEAYAAMLVSDGMN' A
#
# COMPACT_ATOMS: atom_id res chain seq x y z
N MET A 1 -6.82 10.31 41.57
CA MET A 1 -7.46 9.19 40.85
C MET A 1 -7.29 9.44 39.36
N THR A 2 -6.22 8.91 38.78
CA THR A 2 -5.95 8.98 37.35
C THR A 2 -6.90 7.99 36.67
N ARG A 3 -7.85 8.48 35.87
CA ARG A 3 -8.66 7.60 35.01
C ARG A 3 -7.68 6.90 34.07
N LEU A 4 -7.47 5.61 34.27
CA LEU A 4 -7.00 4.72 33.21
C LEU A 4 -7.97 4.95 32.05
N SER A 5 -7.48 5.48 30.93
CA SER A 5 -8.27 5.57 29.71
C SER A 5 -8.87 4.18 29.48
N ASP A 6 -10.20 4.08 29.49
CA ASP A 6 -10.86 2.85 29.10
C ASP A 6 -10.27 2.41 27.75
N PRO A 7 -9.87 1.13 27.59
CA PRO A 7 -9.39 0.66 26.31
C PRO A 7 -10.46 0.98 25.28
N GLN A 8 -10.14 1.90 24.37
CA GLN A 8 -10.99 2.18 23.22
C GLN A 8 -11.24 0.83 22.55
N PRO A 9 -12.51 0.46 22.31
CA PRO A 9 -12.80 -0.79 21.63
C PRO A 9 -12.02 -0.80 20.31
N LEU A 10 -11.32 -1.91 20.05
CA LEU A 10 -10.66 -2.15 18.77
C LEU A 10 -11.71 -1.98 17.67
N ASP A 11 -11.54 -0.94 16.86
CA ASP A 11 -12.37 -0.70 15.68
C ASP A 11 -11.98 -1.74 14.61
N PRO A 12 -12.85 -2.71 14.30
CA PRO A 12 -12.51 -3.78 13.36
C PRO A 12 -12.22 -3.23 11.96
N GLN A 13 -12.88 -2.14 11.56
CA GLN A 13 -12.68 -1.50 10.26
C GLN A 13 -11.28 -0.90 10.15
N ARG A 14 -10.82 -0.25 11.22
CA ARG A 14 -9.46 0.33 11.27
C ARG A 14 -8.38 -0.74 11.30
N LEU A 15 -8.64 -1.85 11.98
CA LEU A 15 -7.73 -3.00 12.01
C LEU A 15 -7.62 -3.67 10.63
N GLU A 16 -8.75 -3.86 9.94
CA GLU A 16 -8.78 -4.39 8.58
C GLU A 16 -8.04 -3.45 7.61
N ALA A 17 -8.32 -2.14 7.68
CA ALA A 17 -7.63 -1.14 6.87
C ALA A 17 -6.11 -1.10 7.13
N HIS A 18 -5.67 -1.34 8.36
CA HIS A 18 -4.23 -1.48 8.64
C HIS A 18 -3.63 -2.71 7.94
N GLY A 19 -4.36 -3.83 7.89
CA GLY A 19 -3.97 -5.02 7.14
C GLY A 19 -3.85 -4.74 5.65
N GLU A 20 -4.86 -4.08 5.08
CA GLU A 20 -4.86 -3.68 3.67
C GLU A 20 -3.71 -2.71 3.34
N LEU A 21 -3.49 -1.71 4.18
CA LEU A 21 -2.36 -0.78 4.05
C LEU A 21 -1.02 -1.53 3.97
N PHE A 22 -0.80 -2.48 4.88
CA PHE A 22 0.43 -3.28 4.89
C PHE A 22 0.59 -4.12 3.62
N ASP A 23 -0.48 -4.75 3.14
CA ASP A 23 -0.47 -5.55 1.91
C ASP A 23 -0.12 -4.69 0.68
N LYS A 24 -0.81 -3.56 0.50
CA LYS A 24 -0.59 -2.68 -0.66
C LYS A 24 0.80 -2.06 -0.67
N LEU A 25 1.30 -1.59 0.49
CA LEU A 25 2.67 -1.08 0.61
C LEU A 25 3.71 -2.18 0.37
N SER A 26 3.46 -3.41 0.82
CA SER A 26 4.37 -4.53 0.59
C SER A 26 4.48 -4.89 -0.89
N LYS A 27 3.34 -4.92 -1.60
CA LYS A 27 3.28 -5.15 -3.05
C LYS A 27 3.97 -4.04 -3.83
N LEU A 28 3.66 -2.78 -3.52
CA LEU A 28 4.30 -1.62 -4.14
C LEU A 28 5.82 -1.65 -3.94
N ARG A 29 6.29 -1.92 -2.71
CA ARG A 29 7.71 -2.06 -2.41
C ARG A 29 8.37 -3.18 -3.21
N ALA A 30 7.71 -4.33 -3.36
CA ALA A 30 8.25 -5.44 -4.15
C ALA A 30 8.41 -5.05 -5.63
N MET A 31 7.41 -4.40 -6.22
CA MET A 31 7.48 -3.95 -7.62
C MET A 31 8.58 -2.90 -7.81
N LEU A 32 8.56 -1.81 -7.03
CA LEU A 32 9.60 -0.78 -7.11
C LEU A 32 11.00 -1.34 -6.81
N GLY A 33 11.11 -2.32 -5.91
CA GLY A 33 12.33 -3.02 -5.60
C GLY A 33 12.89 -3.81 -6.78
N MET A 34 12.02 -4.45 -7.58
CA MET A 34 12.43 -5.11 -8.82
C MET A 34 12.99 -4.12 -9.84
N LEU A 35 12.35 -2.95 -10.00
CA LEU A 35 12.90 -1.89 -10.86
C LEU A 35 14.28 -1.41 -10.37
N HIS A 36 14.45 -1.24 -9.06
CA HIS A 36 15.69 -0.74 -8.48
C HIS A 36 16.85 -1.77 -8.52
N SER A 37 16.55 -3.07 -8.44
CA SER A 37 17.55 -4.14 -8.28
C SER A 37 17.88 -4.81 -9.63
N ASN A 38 18.47 -4.07 -10.57
CA ASN A 38 18.78 -4.50 -11.93
C ASN A 38 17.57 -4.81 -12.85
N GLY A 39 16.34 -4.82 -12.34
CA GLY A 39 15.14 -5.06 -13.16
C GLY A 39 14.72 -3.86 -14.02
N LEU A 40 15.36 -2.70 -13.89
CA LEU A 40 15.13 -1.57 -14.78
C LEU A 40 15.51 -1.89 -16.24
N GLU A 41 16.60 -2.62 -16.46
CA GLU A 41 17.01 -3.02 -17.81
C GLU A 41 15.96 -3.96 -18.41
N HIS A 42 15.51 -4.95 -17.64
CA HIS A 42 14.43 -5.84 -18.04
C HIS A 42 13.11 -5.09 -18.32
N PHE A 43 12.75 -4.12 -17.48
CA PHE A 43 11.58 -3.27 -17.71
C PHE A 43 11.68 -2.48 -19.01
N ARG A 44 12.86 -1.96 -19.36
CA ARG A 44 13.10 -1.23 -20.62
C ARG A 44 13.02 -2.11 -21.86
N GLU A 45 13.24 -3.42 -21.71
CA GLU A 45 13.10 -4.41 -22.78
C GLU A 45 11.64 -4.84 -23.02
N LEU A 46 10.73 -4.56 -22.08
CA LEU A 46 9.30 -4.78 -22.28
C LEU A 46 8.74 -3.86 -23.37
N ASP A 47 7.68 -4.30 -24.03
CA ASP A 47 6.92 -3.45 -24.94
C ASP A 47 6.11 -2.38 -24.16
N ALA A 48 5.80 -1.28 -24.85
CA ALA A 48 5.15 -0.13 -24.24
C ALA A 48 3.82 -0.47 -23.50
N PRO A 49 2.96 -1.38 -23.99
CA PRO A 49 1.77 -1.79 -23.25
C PRO A 49 2.08 -2.42 -21.89
N ARG A 50 3.08 -3.31 -21.82
CA ARG A 50 3.47 -3.96 -20.55
C ARG A 50 4.16 -3.01 -19.59
N GLN A 51 4.94 -2.07 -20.12
CA GLN A 51 5.50 -0.99 -19.29
C GLN A 51 4.39 -0.13 -18.67
N ALA A 52 3.39 0.25 -19.47
CA ALA A 52 2.26 1.03 -19.01
C ALA A 52 1.43 0.27 -17.97
N GLU A 53 1.15 -1.02 -18.20
CA GLU A 53 0.44 -1.88 -17.25
C GLU A 53 1.19 -1.99 -15.92
N TYR A 54 2.50 -2.24 -15.97
CA TYR A 54 3.33 -2.32 -14.76
C TYR A 54 3.28 -1.03 -13.94
N LEU A 55 3.46 0.12 -14.59
CA LEU A 55 3.39 1.42 -13.92
C LEU A 55 1.98 1.74 -13.43
N TRP A 56 0.95 1.33 -14.16
CA TRP A 56 -0.44 1.46 -13.76
C TRP A 56 -0.72 0.69 -12.48
N THR A 57 -0.29 -0.58 -12.40
CA THR A 57 -0.43 -1.39 -11.19
C THR A 57 0.32 -0.79 -9.99
N CYS A 58 1.50 -0.16 -10.20
CA CYS A 58 2.16 0.62 -9.14
C CYS A 58 1.26 1.76 -8.62
N MET A 59 0.61 2.51 -9.52
CA MET A 59 -0.29 3.59 -9.14
C MET A 59 -1.52 3.08 -8.40
N GLU A 60 -2.09 1.95 -8.82
CA GLU A 60 -3.24 1.34 -8.14
C GLU A 60 -2.89 0.96 -6.70
N TYR A 61 -1.77 0.26 -6.46
CA TYR A 61 -1.35 -0.07 -5.10
C TYR A 61 -1.06 1.17 -4.25
N ALA A 62 -0.51 2.24 -4.84
CA ALA A 62 -0.28 3.49 -4.12
C ALA A 62 -1.60 4.17 -3.70
N ASN A 63 -2.59 4.22 -4.61
CA ASN A 63 -3.90 4.81 -4.34
C ASN A 63 -4.67 4.01 -3.29
N GLU A 64 -4.67 2.68 -3.40
CA GLU A 64 -5.32 1.79 -2.44
C GLU A 64 -4.64 1.86 -1.06
N ALA A 65 -3.31 1.93 -1.01
CA ALA A 65 -2.58 2.15 0.24
C ALA A 65 -2.98 3.48 0.87
N TYR A 66 -3.08 4.56 0.09
CA TYR A 66 -3.51 5.86 0.60
C TYR A 66 -4.94 5.82 1.17
N ALA A 67 -5.87 5.18 0.46
CA ALA A 67 -7.24 5.01 0.95
C ALA A 67 -7.29 4.20 2.26
N ALA A 68 -6.54 3.10 2.35
CA ALA A 68 -6.44 2.28 3.56
C ALA A 68 -5.80 3.04 4.73
N MET A 69 -4.78 3.86 4.47
CA MET A 69 -4.16 4.75 5.47
C MET A 69 -5.18 5.72 6.07
N LEU A 70 -5.98 6.37 5.22
CA LEU A 70 -7.03 7.28 5.66
C LEU A 70 -8.02 6.59 6.61
N VAL A 71 -8.51 5.39 6.25
CA VAL A 71 -9.41 4.62 7.13
C VAL A 71 -8.71 4.19 8.42
N SER A 72 -7.46 3.72 8.34
CA SER A 72 -6.68 3.28 9.51
C SER A 72 -6.45 4.41 10.52
N ASP A 73 -6.20 5.64 10.03
CA ASP A 73 -6.05 6.85 10.84
C ASP A 73 -7.39 7.37 11.41
N GLY A 74 -8.53 6.77 11.02
CA GLY A 74 -9.87 7.21 11.40
C GLY A 74 -10.36 8.42 10.60
N MET A 75 -9.77 8.66 9.43
CA MET A 75 -10.08 9.74 8.50
C MET A 75 -10.82 9.17 7.27
N ASN A 76 -12.07 8.71 7.42
CA ASN A 76 -12.96 8.44 6.29
C ASN A 76 -14.38 8.15 6.76
#